data_AF-A0A917RCV9-F1
#
_entry.id   AF-A0A917RCV9-F1
#
_cell.length_a   1.000
_cell.length_b   1.000
_cell.length_c   1.000
_cell.angle_alpha   90.00
_cell.angle_beta   90.00
_cell.angle_gamma   90.00
#
_symmetry.space_group_name_H-M   'P 1'
#
loop_
_entity.id
_entity.type
_entity.pdbx_description
1 polymer ?
#
loop_
_entity_poly.entity_id
_entity_poly.type
_entity_poly.pdbx_seq_one_letter_code
_entity_poly.pdbx_strand_id
1 'polypeptide(L)' 'MDQLPDFDAYTQVETALKVEFAGVHPAATVTRCIEAAHHGAMEVTGYAYPSLVERIARKHLQVLAAVAGERG' A
#
# COMPACT_ATOMS: atom_id res chain seq x y z
N MET A 1 13.89 26.35 4.39
CA MET A 1 13.83 24.99 4.97
C MET A 1 13.22 24.08 3.94
N ASP A 2 13.86 22.94 3.77
CA ASP A 2 13.91 22.10 2.57
C ASP A 2 12.60 21.32 2.35
N GLN A 3 11.88 21.61 1.26
CA GLN A 3 10.83 20.72 0.77
C GLN A 3 11.49 19.70 -0.16
N LEU A 4 11.71 18.48 0.33
CA LEU A 4 11.93 17.27 -0.47
C LEU A 4 10.61 16.48 -0.47
N PRO A 5 9.62 16.75 -1.36
CA PRO A 5 8.24 16.42 -1.02
C PRO A 5 7.61 15.26 -1.80
N ASP A 6 8.35 14.30 -2.36
CA ASP A 6 7.70 13.18 -3.08
C ASP A 6 8.30 11.78 -2.79
N PHE A 7 9.63 11.63 -2.76
CA PHE A 7 10.28 10.36 -2.42
C PHE A 7 9.96 9.87 -1.00
N ASP A 8 9.74 10.82 -0.09
CA ASP A 8 9.39 10.53 1.30
C ASP A 8 7.92 10.09 1.43
N ALA A 9 7.03 10.57 0.57
CA ALA A 9 5.60 10.29 0.67
C ALA A 9 5.28 8.80 0.42
N TYR A 10 5.88 8.20 -0.62
CA TYR A 10 5.69 6.78 -0.89
C TYR A 10 6.32 5.91 0.21
N THR A 11 7.50 6.30 0.70
CA THR A 11 8.21 5.61 1.78
C THR A 11 7.44 5.69 3.10
N GLN A 12 6.80 6.83 3.40
CA GLN A 12 5.92 7.01 4.55
C GLN A 12 4.67 6.14 4.42
N VAL A 13 4.02 6.13 3.25
CA VAL A 13 2.86 5.25 2.97
C VAL A 13 3.23 3.79 3.19
N GLU A 14 4.37 3.37 2.66
CA GLU A 14 4.84 1.99 2.79
C GLU A 14 5.13 1.62 4.24
N THR A 15 5.79 2.51 4.98
CA THR A 15 6.08 2.32 6.41
C THR A 15 4.80 2.28 7.24
N ALA A 16 3.86 3.19 7.00
CA ALA A 16 2.59 3.27 7.70
C ALA A 16 1.75 2.00 7.48
N LEU A 17 1.62 1.55 6.23
CA LEU A 17 0.91 0.31 5.90
C LEU A 17 1.61 -0.92 6.49
N LYS A 18 2.95 -0.99 6.45
CA LYS A 18 3.70 -2.09 7.06
C LYS A 18 3.46 -2.17 8.56
N VAL A 19 3.45 -1.04 9.26
CA VAL A 19 3.19 -1.00 10.71
C VAL A 19 1.73 -1.34 11.01
N GLU A 20 0.77 -0.77 10.26
CA GLU A 20 -0.67 -1.01 10.43
C GLU A 20 -1.05 -2.48 10.24
N PHE A 21 -0.42 -3.15 9.26
CA PHE A 21 -0.72 -4.54 8.93
C PHE A 21 0.31 -5.55 9.45
N ALA A 22 1.34 -5.16 10.19
CA ALA A 22 2.39 -6.08 10.69
C ALA A 22 1.83 -7.27 11.49
N GLY A 23 0.71 -7.07 12.19
CA GLY A 23 0.03 -8.12 12.96
C GLY A 23 -0.93 -8.99 12.15
N VAL A 24 -1.20 -8.65 10.90
CA VAL A 24 -2.17 -9.34 10.02
C VAL A 24 -1.47 -10.02 8.84
N HIS A 25 -0.54 -9.31 8.20
CA HIS A 25 0.20 -9.75 7.03
C HIS A 25 1.70 -9.50 7.22
N PRO A 26 2.57 -10.39 6.72
CA PRO A 26 4.00 -10.14 6.72
C PRO A 26 4.34 -8.92 5.85
N ALA A 27 5.40 -8.20 6.19
CA ALA A 27 5.84 -7.00 5.47
C ALA A 27 6.03 -7.24 3.96
N ALA A 28 6.44 -8.46 3.55
CA ALA A 28 6.56 -8.85 2.15
C ALA A 28 5.22 -8.82 1.39
N THR A 29 4.12 -9.26 2.04
CA THR A 29 2.77 -9.18 1.47
C THR A 29 2.32 -7.74 1.33
N VAL A 30 2.63 -6.91 2.33
CA VAL A 30 2.31 -5.47 2.31
C VAL A 30 3.04 -4.77 1.16
N THR A 31 4.36 -4.96 1.03
CA THR A 31 5.15 -4.42 -0.09
C THR A 31 4.56 -4.84 -1.43
N ARG A 32 4.25 -6.13 -1.60
CA ARG A 32 3.69 -6.64 -2.87
C ARG A 32 2.32 -6.04 -3.21
N CYS A 33 1.47 -5.77 -2.21
CA CYS A 33 0.21 -5.06 -2.41
C CYS A 33 0.43 -3.62 -2.84
N ILE A 34 1.42 -2.95 -2.26
CA ILE A 34 1.76 -1.56 -2.57
C ILE A 34 2.33 -1.45 -3.98
N GLU A 35 3.24 -2.34 -4.36
CA GLU A 35 3.74 -2.45 -5.74
C GLU A 35 2.59 -2.71 -6.73
N ALA A 36 1.72 -3.69 -6.44
CA ALA A 36 0.56 -3.97 -7.30
C ALA A 36 -0.38 -2.76 -7.45
N ALA A 37 -0.63 -2.04 -6.35
CA ALA A 37 -1.42 -0.82 -6.34
C ALA A 37 -0.77 0.32 -7.14
N HIS A 38 0.56 0.46 -7.05
CA HIS A 38 1.34 1.41 -7.82
C HIS A 38 1.26 1.11 -9.31
N HIS A 39 1.61 -0.11 -9.72
CA HIS A 39 1.54 -0.54 -11.11
C HIS A 39 0.12 -0.35 -11.67
N GLY A 40 -0.90 -0.81 -10.95
CA GLY A 40 -2.29 -0.64 -11.37
C GLY A 40 -2.73 0.83 -11.48
N ALA A 41 -2.26 1.70 -10.58
CA ALA A 41 -2.50 3.14 -10.68
C ALA A 41 -1.82 3.73 -11.93
N MET A 42 -0.54 3.44 -12.17
CA MET A 42 0.16 3.93 -13.35
C MET A 42 -0.49 3.45 -14.65
N GLU A 43 -0.90 2.18 -14.73
CA GLU A 43 -1.52 1.62 -15.93
C GLU A 43 -2.88 2.26 -16.25
N VAL A 44 -3.68 2.59 -15.22
CA VAL A 44 -5.05 3.09 -15.41
C VAL A 44 -5.11 4.62 -15.51
N THR A 45 -4.37 5.33 -14.66
CA THR A 45 -4.44 6.79 -14.57
C THR A 45 -3.28 7.50 -15.28
N GLY A 46 -2.22 6.76 -15.63
CA GLY A 46 -0.96 7.32 -16.11
C GLY A 46 -0.06 7.89 -15.01
N TYR A 47 -0.53 7.97 -13.76
CA TYR A 47 0.22 8.52 -12.61
C TYR A 47 -0.13 7.83 -11.29
N ALA A 48 0.88 7.35 -10.58
CA ALA A 48 0.71 6.74 -9.25
C ALA A 48 0.93 7.76 -8.13
N TYR A 49 -0.11 8.51 -7.81
CA TYR A 49 -0.09 9.39 -6.63
C TYR A 49 0.04 8.56 -5.34
N PRO A 50 0.91 8.93 -4.39
CA PRO A 50 1.13 8.16 -3.16
C PRO A 50 -0.17 7.97 -2.35
N SER A 51 -1.02 9.00 -2.27
CA SER A 51 -2.33 8.89 -1.59
C SER A 51 -3.30 7.94 -2.30
N LEU A 52 -3.19 7.79 -3.63
CA LEU A 52 -4.00 6.83 -4.38
C LEU A 52 -3.49 5.40 -4.13
N VAL A 53 -2.19 5.20 -4.22
CA VAL A 53 -1.54 3.90 -3.95
C VAL A 53 -1.84 3.44 -2.53
N GLU A 54 -1.74 4.33 -1.53
CA GLU A 54 -2.11 4.02 -0.14
C GLU A 54 -3.53 3.46 -0.03
N ARG A 55 -4.50 4.16 -0.64
CA ARG A 55 -5.91 3.78 -0.57
C ARG A 55 -6.17 2.44 -1.25
N ILE A 56 -5.57 2.21 -2.41
CA ILE A 56 -5.69 0.95 -3.15
C ILE A 56 -5.05 -0.18 -2.34
N ALA A 57 -3.79 -0.02 -1.91
CA ALA A 57 -3.07 -1.02 -1.12
C ALA A 57 -3.78 -1.36 0.20
N ARG A 58 -4.26 -0.35 0.94
CA ARG A 58 -5.05 -0.56 2.16
C ARG A 58 -6.30 -1.40 1.88
N LYS A 59 -7.01 -1.12 0.77
CA LYS A 59 -8.18 -1.89 0.37
C LYS A 59 -7.82 -3.35 0.06
N HIS A 60 -6.73 -3.60 -0.66
CA HIS A 60 -6.26 -4.96 -0.92
C HIS A 60 -5.92 -5.71 0.36
N LEU A 61 -5.22 -5.08 1.30
CA LEU A 61 -4.84 -5.70 2.57
C LEU A 61 -6.06 -6.00 3.45
N GLN A 62 -7.06 -5.12 3.46
CA GLN A 62 -8.35 -5.36 4.13
C GLN A 62 -9.11 -6.52 3.50
N VAL A 63 -9.16 -6.61 2.17
CA VAL A 63 -9.80 -7.74 1.46
C VAL A 63 -9.04 -9.04 1.73
N LEU A 64 -7.71 -9.03 1.69
CA LEU A 64 -6.89 -10.20 2.01
C LEU A 64 -7.11 -10.64 3.47
N ALA A 65 -7.24 -9.70 4.41
CA ALA A 65 -7.53 -10.00 5.81
C ALA A 65 -8.93 -10.61 5.97
N ALA A 66 -9.95 -10.07 5.29
CA ALA A 66 -11.30 -10.61 5.30
C ALA A 66 -11.34 -12.03 4.74
N VAL A 67 -10.76 -12.26 3.56
CA VAL A 67 -10.72 -13.59 2.91
C VAL A 67 -9.91 -14.60 3.72
N ALA A 68 -8.86 -14.18 4.41
CA ALA A 68 -8.11 -15.06 5.31
C ALA A 68 -8.95 -15.49 6.53
N GLY A 69 -9.79 -14.59 7.07
CA GLY A 69 -10.71 -14.91 8.18
C GLY A 69 -11.90 -15.78 7.79
N GLU A 70 -12.35 -15.70 6.53
CA GLU A 70 -13.47 -16.50 5.99
C GLU A 70 -13.08 -17.95 5.67
N ARG A 71 -11.78 -18.27 5.64
CA ARG A 71 -11.27 -19.63 5.39
C ARG A 71 -10.87 -20.39 6.67
N GLY A 72 -11.25 -19.87 7.85
CA GLY A 72 -11.04 -20.50 9.16
C GLY A 72 -12.26 -21.26 9.67
#